data_AF-A0A7J3C603-F1
#
_entry.id   AF-A0A7J3C603-F1
#
_cell.length_a   1.000
_cell.length_b   1.000
_cell.length_c   1.000
_cell.angle_alpha   90.00
_cell.angle_beta   90.00
_cell.angle_gamma   90.00
#
_symmetry.space_group_name_H-M   'P 1'
#
loop_
_entity.id
_entity.type
_entity.pdbx_description
1 polymer ?
#
loop_
_entity_poly.entity_id
_entity_poly.type
_entity_poly.pdbx_seq_one_letter_code
_entity_poly.pdbx_strand_id
1 'polypeptide(L)'
;MEYLIGYEGDQFSSAGNFEDELLGILSVHPMREDALQKFVLERGETMDTVKKMISMRKIIVAEFQGRKFYLRRMKGREVLRHPTDSGPE
;
A
#
# COMPACT_ATOMS: atom_id res chain seq x y z
N MET A 1 5.67 -24.37 -14.03
CA MET A 1 6.30 -23.65 -15.16
C MET A 1 5.56 -22.34 -15.32
N GLU A 2 6.29 -21.24 -15.19
CA GLU A 2 5.79 -19.89 -14.97
C GLU A 2 5.02 -19.29 -16.17
N TYR A 3 4.06 -18.42 -15.85
CA TYR A 3 3.70 -17.29 -16.70
C TYR A 3 3.61 -16.04 -15.82
N LEU A 4 4.78 -15.50 -15.44
CA LEU A 4 4.92 -14.06 -15.27
C LEU A 4 4.74 -13.46 -16.66
N ILE A 5 3.69 -12.66 -16.88
CA ILE A 5 3.70 -11.40 -17.65
C ILE A 5 2.30 -10.83 -17.48
N GLY A 6 2.20 -9.82 -16.63
CA GLY A 6 0.95 -9.13 -16.35
C GLY A 6 1.19 -7.95 -15.42
N TYR A 7 2.26 -7.19 -15.66
CA TYR A 7 2.43 -5.90 -15.01
C TYR A 7 3.38 -4.98 -15.79
N GLU A 8 2.83 -4.31 -16.80
CA GLU A 8 3.41 -3.09 -17.35
C GLU A 8 3.15 -1.94 -16.36
N GLY A 9 4.22 -1.36 -15.80
CA GLY A 9 4.16 -0.12 -15.03
C GLY A 9 5.07 -0.11 -13.80
N ASP A 10 6.32 0.28 -14.02
CA ASP A 10 7.30 0.66 -13.00
C ASP A 10 7.97 -0.50 -12.24
N GLN A 11 8.64 -1.39 -12.98
CA GLN A 11 9.84 -2.07 -12.48
C GLN A 11 10.99 -1.05 -12.45
N PHE A 12 10.97 -0.11 -11.51
CA PHE A 12 12.19 0.55 -11.06
C PHE A 12 12.50 0.06 -9.64
N SER A 13 13.20 -1.07 -9.63
CA SER A 13 14.03 -1.52 -8.54
C SER A 13 14.92 -0.39 -8.04
N SER A 14 14.73 -0.02 -6.77
CA SER A 14 15.81 0.45 -5.91
C SER A 14 15.63 -0.26 -4.57
N ALA A 15 16.04 -1.52 -4.53
CA ALA A 15 16.19 -2.29 -3.30
C ALA A 15 17.17 -1.52 -2.39
N GLY A 16 16.65 -0.87 -1.35
CA GLY A 16 17.41 0.02 -0.45
C GLY A 16 16.71 1.33 -0.08
N ASN A 17 15.54 1.64 -0.65
CA ASN A 17 14.79 2.86 -0.32
C ASN A 17 13.79 2.62 0.83
N PHE A 18 13.70 3.59 1.75
CA PHE A 18 12.70 3.67 2.84
C PHE A 18 11.27 3.29 2.40
N GLU A 19 10.91 3.65 1.18
CA GLU A 19 9.63 3.33 0.55
C GLU A 19 9.33 1.83 0.52
N ASP A 20 10.29 0.98 0.15
CA ASP A 20 10.09 -0.46 -0.02
C ASP A 20 9.95 -1.16 1.34
N GLU A 21 10.78 -0.77 2.33
CA GLU A 21 10.64 -1.27 3.69
C GLU A 21 9.31 -0.87 4.32
N LEU A 22 8.89 0.38 4.13
CA LEU A 22 7.59 0.83 4.59
C LEU A 22 6.47 0.03 3.92
N LEU A 23 6.53 -0.16 2.60
CA LEU A 23 5.56 -0.98 1.88
C LEU A 23 5.56 -2.43 2.36
N GLY A 24 6.72 -3.02 2.67
CA GLY A 24 6.85 -4.36 3.23
C GLY A 24 6.12 -4.49 4.58
N ILE A 25 6.33 -3.55 5.50
CA ILE A 25 5.65 -3.54 6.80
C ILE A 25 4.14 -3.33 6.63
N LEU A 26 3.76 -2.35 5.80
CA LEU A 26 2.36 -2.04 5.47
C LEU A 26 1.65 -3.17 4.73
N SER A 27 2.40 -4.09 4.12
CA SER A 27 1.91 -5.28 3.45
C SER A 27 1.35 -6.31 4.43
N VAL A 28 1.87 -6.33 5.65
CA VAL A 28 1.48 -7.27 6.71
C VAL A 28 0.44 -6.64 7.62
N HIS A 29 0.66 -5.39 8.05
CA HIS A 29 -0.25 -4.69 8.96
C HIS A 29 -0.40 -3.20 8.64
N PRO A 30 -1.59 -2.61 8.81
CA PRO A 30 -1.77 -1.16 8.72
C PRO A 30 -0.99 -0.45 9.82
N MET A 31 -0.23 0.59 9.46
CA MET A 31 0.55 1.37 10.42
C MET A 31 -0.21 2.64 10.82
N ARG A 32 -0.25 2.95 12.11
CA ARG A 32 -0.83 4.20 12.62
C ARG A 32 0.09 5.39 12.36
N GLU A 33 -0.46 6.60 12.28
CA GLU A 33 0.31 7.86 12.11
C GLU A 33 1.47 7.97 13.11
N ASP A 34 1.23 7.66 14.39
CA ASP A 34 2.27 7.68 15.44
C ASP A 34 3.43 6.71 15.14
N ALA A 35 3.11 5.49 14.69
CA ALA A 35 4.11 4.47 14.39
C ALA A 35 4.88 4.84 13.12
N LEU A 36 4.19 5.42 12.13
CA LEU A 36 4.81 5.89 10.91
C LEU A 36 5.77 7.05 11.18
N GLN A 37 5.38 8.02 12.02
CA GLN A 37 6.26 9.12 12.41
C GLN A 37 7.55 8.62 13.06
N LYS A 38 7.45 7.66 13.98
CA LYS A 38 8.63 7.05 14.60
C LYS A 38 9.49 6.33 13.58
N PHE A 39 8.89 5.51 12.72
CA PHE A 39 9.62 4.76 11.69
C PHE A 39 10.35 5.69 10.70
N VAL A 40 9.69 6.75 10.25
CA VAL A 40 10.27 7.81 9.40
C VAL A 40 11.46 8.45 10.09
N LEU A 41 11.30 8.82 11.37
CA LEU A 41 12.35 9.48 12.14
C LEU A 41 13.56 8.55 12.41
N GLU A 42 13.31 7.28 12.75
CA GLU A 42 14.36 6.27 12.97
C GLU A 42 15.19 6.02 11.71
N ARG A 43 14.58 6.22 10.53
CA ARG A 43 15.26 6.10 9.22
C ARG A 43 15.90 7.39 8.74
N GLY A 44 15.76 8.50 9.48
CA GLY A 44 16.26 9.81 9.09
C GLY A 44 15.50 10.45 7.93
N GLU A 45 14.30 9.94 7.63
CA GLU A 45 13.44 10.41 6.56
C GLU A 45 12.48 11.49 7.07
N THR A 46 11.71 12.09 6.17
CA THR A 46 10.68 13.06 6.53
C THR A 46 9.30 12.64 6.05
N MET A 47 8.27 13.26 6.65
CA MET A 47 6.89 13.08 6.20
C MET A 47 6.67 13.54 4.75
N ASP A 48 7.61 14.27 4.15
CA ASP A 48 7.56 14.61 2.73
C ASP A 48 7.66 13.35 1.85
N THR A 49 8.57 12.43 2.18
CA THR A 49 8.68 11.12 1.51
C THR A 49 7.35 10.37 1.57
N VAL A 50 6.70 10.34 2.74
CA VAL A 50 5.39 9.71 2.92
C VAL A 50 4.32 10.38 2.06
N LYS A 51 4.27 11.72 2.03
CA LYS A 51 3.33 12.48 1.18
C LYS A 51 3.54 12.18 -0.29
N LYS A 52 4.79 12.07 -0.74
CA LYS A 52 5.14 11.68 -2.11
C LYS A 52 4.62 10.28 -2.42
N MET A 53 4.78 9.32 -1.52
CA MET A 53 4.22 7.96 -1.69
C MET A 53 2.69 7.93 -1.78
N ILE A 54 2.00 8.77 -1.01
CA ILE A 54 0.53 8.93 -1.08
C ILE A 54 0.13 9.53 -2.44
N SER A 55 0.84 10.58 -2.89
CA SER A 55 0.62 11.22 -4.18
C SER A 55 0.84 10.25 -5.35
N MET A 56 1.88 9.43 -5.26
CA MET A 56 2.17 8.33 -6.19
C MET A 56 1.19 7.15 -6.06
N ARG A 57 0.18 7.24 -5.18
CA ARG A 57 -0.80 6.18 -4.92
C ARG A 57 -0.17 4.84 -4.47
N LYS A 58 1.04 4.84 -3.91
CA LYS A 58 1.68 3.63 -3.34
C LYS A 58 1.07 3.26 -1.98
N ILE A 59 0.68 4.28 -1.20
CA ILE A 59 0.07 4.16 0.12
C ILE A 59 -1.27 4.90 0.11
N ILE A 60 -2.25 4.40 0.86
CA ILE A 60 -3.52 5.08 1.14
C ILE A 60 -3.60 5.44 2.62
N VAL A 61 -4.24 6.57 2.91
CA VAL A 61 -4.56 6.99 4.28
C VAL A 61 -6.03 6.69 4.53
N ALA A 62 -6.31 5.92 5.58
CA ALA A 62 -7.65 5.64 6.08
C ALA A 62 -7.78 6.26 7.46
N GLU A 63 -8.85 7.00 7.71
CA GLU A 63 -9.17 7.49 9.04
C GLU A 63 -10.18 6.54 9.69
N PHE A 64 -9.86 6.04 10.88
CA PHE A 64 -10.72 5.15 11.64
C PHE A 64 -10.71 5.57 13.11
N GLN A 65 -11.90 5.80 13.68
CA GLN A 65 -12.07 6.24 15.07
C GLN A 65 -11.22 7.49 15.43
N GLY A 66 -11.14 8.47 14.51
CA GLY A 66 -10.35 9.69 14.71
C GLY A 66 -8.83 9.47 14.68
N ARG A 67 -8.37 8.30 14.19
CA ARG A 67 -6.95 7.98 14.04
C ARG A 67 -6.65 7.68 12.58
N LYS A 68 -5.53 8.18 12.07
CA LYS A 68 -5.09 7.88 10.71
C LYS A 68 -4.26 6.61 10.66
N PHE A 69 -4.57 5.78 9.68
CA PHE A 69 -3.91 4.53 9.34
C PHE A 69 -3.41 4.63 7.93
N TYR A 70 -2.19 4.15 7.73
CA TYR A 70 -1.51 4.11 6.45
C TYR A 70 -1.51 2.65 6.03
N LEU A 71 -1.95 2.39 4.81
CA LEU A 71 -2.02 1.04 4.25
C LEU A 71 -1.35 1.01 2.90
N ARG A 72 -0.68 -0.10 2.61
CA ARG A 72 -0.15 -0.34 1.27
C ARG A 72 -1.31 -0.45 0.30
N ARG A 73 -1.27 0.32 -0.79
CA ARG A 73 -2.16 0.10 -1.92
C ARG A 73 -1.70 -1.16 -2.65
N MET A 74 -2.15 -2.32 -2.20
CA MET A 74 -2.05 -3.51 -3.03
C MET A 74 -2.98 -3.33 -4.22
N LYS A 75 -2.47 -3.50 -5.44
CA LYS A 75 -3.31 -3.75 -6.63
C LYS A 75 -3.91 -5.15 -6.50
N GLY A 76 -4.79 -5.31 -5.52
CA GLY A 76 -5.61 -6.50 -5.36
C GLY A 76 -6.78 -6.39 -6.30
N ARG A 77 -6.73 -7.19 -7.37
CA ARG A 77 -7.84 -7.78 -8.13
C ARG A 77 -9.13 -6.97 -8.11
N GLU A 78 -9.49 -6.46 -9.29
CA GLU A 78 -10.89 -6.33 -9.70
C GLU A 78 -11.67 -7.45 -9.04
N VAL A 79 -12.49 -7.07 -8.07
CA VAL A 79 -13.50 -7.94 -7.49
C VAL A 79 -14.25 -8.45 -8.70
N LEU A 80 -13.97 -9.71 -9.07
CA LEU A 80 -14.86 -10.51 -9.88
C LEU A 80 -16.19 -10.41 -9.17
N ARG A 81 -17.01 -9.49 -9.65
CA ARG A 81 -18.43 -9.45 -9.37
C ARG A 81 -18.89 -10.79 -9.87
N HIS A 82 -19.04 -11.75 -8.95
CA HIS A 82 -19.86 -12.90 -9.19
C HIS A 82 -21.23 -12.31 -9.53
N PRO A 83 -21.76 -12.45 -10.75
CA PRO A 83 -23.21 -12.39 -10.87
C PRO A 83 -23.67 -13.56 -10.02
N THR A 84 -24.23 -13.27 -8.86
CA THR A 84 -25.22 -14.15 -8.28
C THR A 84 -26.32 -14.21 -9.32
N ASP A 85 -26.22 -15.20 -10.21
CA ASP A 85 -27.34 -15.68 -10.99
C ASP A 85 -28.42 -15.99 -9.96
N SER A 86 -29.33 -15.03 -9.85
CA SER A 86 -30.49 -15.11 -9.02
C SER A 86 -31.43 -16.03 -9.80
N GLY A 87 -31.31 -17.33 -9.58
CA GLY A 87 -32.53 -18.10 -9.34
C GLY A 87 -33.17 -17.49 -8.08
N PRO A 88 -34.48 -17.17 -8.09
CA PRO A 88 -35.48 -18.17 -8.42
C PRO A 88 -36.63 -17.68 -9.35
N GLU A 89 -37.43 -18.68 -9.72
CA GLU A 89 -38.75 -18.66 -10.39
C GLU A 89 -38.77 -18.86 -11.91
#